data_AF-A0A7W3PBA5-F1
#
_entry.id   AF-A0A7W3PBA5-F1
#
_cell.length_a   1.000
_cell.length_b   1.000
_cell.length_c   1.000
_cell.angle_alpha   90.00
_cell.angle_beta   90.00
_cell.angle_gamma   90.00
#
_symmetry.space_group_name_H-M   'P 1'
#
loop_
_entity.id
_entity.type
_entity.pdbx_description
1 polymer ?
#
loop_
_entity_poly.entity_id
_entity_poly.type
_entity_poly.pdbx_seq_one_letter_code
_entity_poly.pdbx_strand_id
1 'polypeptide(L)' 'MTAPSATTTRQSEHGITTAEYAVGTAAGAGLAGLLYKLLTGGFGDQLLHTLFDHVLSLLGIG' A
#
# COMPACT_ATOMS: atom_id res chain seq x y z
N MET A 1 -53.06 -3.19 4.42
CA MET A 1 -52.23 -2.03 4.02
C MET A 1 -51.02 -2.01 4.95
N THR A 2 -49.92 -2.62 4.51
CA THR A 2 -48.72 -2.94 5.30
C THR A 2 -47.75 -1.76 5.34
N ALA A 3 -47.20 -1.45 6.51
CA ALA A 3 -46.22 -0.38 6.70
C ALA A 3 -44.83 -0.80 6.17
N PRO A 4 -44.06 0.07 5.51
CA PRO A 4 -42.72 -0.25 5.05
C PRO A 4 -41.72 -0.31 6.23
N SER A 5 -41.05 -1.46 6.38
CA SER A 5 -39.94 -1.65 7.32
C SER A 5 -38.69 -0.89 6.84
N ALA A 6 -38.48 0.32 7.34
CA ALA A 6 -37.31 1.15 7.05
C ALA A 6 -36.12 0.84 7.99
N THR A 7 -35.56 -0.36 7.93
CA THR A 7 -34.46 -0.77 8.84
C THR A 7 -33.13 -1.10 8.16
N THR A 8 -32.98 -0.89 6.85
CA THR A 8 -31.76 -1.31 6.12
C THR A 8 -30.76 -0.18 5.82
N THR A 9 -31.14 1.10 5.89
CA THR A 9 -30.27 2.19 5.40
C THR A 9 -29.25 2.72 6.40
N ARG A 10 -29.46 2.59 7.73
CA ARG A 10 -28.51 3.14 8.73
C ARG A 10 -27.22 2.33 8.90
N GLN A 11 -27.23 1.03 8.60
CA GLN A 11 -26.04 0.18 8.76
C GLN A 11 -25.01 0.39 7.64
N SER A 12 -25.46 0.80 6.45
CA SER A 12 -24.59 1.00 5.28
C SER A 12 -23.62 2.17 5.44
N GLU A 13 -23.98 3.21 6.20
CA GLU A 13 -23.12 4.38 6.43
C GLU A 13 -22.01 4.10 7.45
N HIS A 14 -22.28 3.30 8.49
CA HIS A 14 -21.26 2.88 9.47
C HIS A 14 -20.17 1.97 8.88
N GLY A 15 -20.51 1.20 7.83
CA GLY A 15 -19.56 0.31 7.15
C GLY A 15 -18.49 1.07 6.36
N ILE A 16 -18.84 2.22 5.78
CA ILE A 16 -17.89 3.08 5.03
C ILE A 16 -16.83 3.67 5.98
N THR A 17 -17.21 4.10 7.18
CA THR A 17 -16.30 4.74 8.15
C THR A 17 -15.46 3.75 8.97
N THR A 18 -15.80 2.45 8.94
CA THR A 18 -14.99 1.40 9.58
C THR A 18 -13.94 0.85 8.61
N ALA A 19 -14.26 0.81 7.33
CA ALA A 19 -13.36 0.35 6.28
C ALA A 19 -12.15 1.29 6.10
N GLU A 20 -12.32 2.60 6.24
CA GLU A 20 -11.23 3.58 6.12
C GLU A 20 -10.10 3.34 7.13
N TYR A 21 -10.43 2.99 8.37
CA TYR A 21 -9.44 2.71 9.43
C TYR A 21 -8.71 1.39 9.18
N ALA A 22 -9.43 0.37 8.72
CA ALA A 22 -8.85 -0.91 8.33
C ALA A 22 -7.92 -0.77 7.11
N VAL A 23 -8.33 0.03 6.12
CA VAL A 23 -7.53 0.37 4.94
C VAL A 23 -6.27 1.12 5.34
N GLY A 24 -6.34 2.10 6.25
CA GLY A 24 -5.17 2.84 6.72
C GLY A 24 -4.12 1.92 7.36
N THR A 25 -4.57 0.96 8.16
CA THR A 25 -3.67 -0.03 8.80
C THR A 25 -3.10 -1.01 7.77
N ALA A 26 -3.93 -1.52 6.87
CA ALA A 26 -3.49 -2.44 5.82
C ALA A 26 -2.48 -1.77 4.86
N ALA A 27 -2.74 -0.53 4.48
CA ALA A 27 -1.83 0.27 3.66
C ALA A 27 -0.51 0.54 4.40
N GLY A 28 -0.58 0.91 5.68
CA GLY A 28 0.59 1.14 6.53
C GLY A 28 1.45 -0.11 6.70
N ALA A 29 0.83 -1.25 7.04
CA ALA A 29 1.51 -2.54 7.20
C ALA A 29 2.09 -3.05 5.86
N GLY A 30 1.37 -2.86 4.75
CA GLY A 30 1.84 -3.20 3.41
C GLY A 30 3.08 -2.41 3.01
N LEU A 31 3.06 -1.09 3.19
CA LEU A 31 4.22 -0.22 2.91
C LEU A 31 5.41 -0.57 3.82
N ALA A 32 5.18 -0.76 5.11
CA ALA A 32 6.23 -1.15 6.06
C ALA A 32 6.87 -2.50 5.67
N GLY A 33 6.06 -3.46 5.20
CA GLY A 33 6.54 -4.74 4.69
C GLY A 33 7.42 -4.60 3.44
N LEU A 34 7.04 -3.71 2.51
CA LEU A 34 7.87 -3.39 1.33
C LEU A 34 9.19 -2.72 1.73
N LEU A 35 9.15 -1.74 2.65
CA LEU A 35 10.36 -1.09 3.17
C LEU A 35 11.29 -2.08 3.87
N TYR A 36 10.74 -2.96 4.70
CA TYR A 36 11.52 -4.01 5.33
C TYR A 36 12.19 -4.90 4.28
N LYS A 37 11.47 -5.28 3.22
CA LYS A 37 12.02 -6.13 2.18
C LYS A 37 13.05 -5.43 1.29
N LEU A 38 12.89 -4.13 1.06
CA LEU A 38 13.91 -3.30 0.41
C LEU A 38 15.18 -3.21 1.27
N LEU A 39 15.04 -3.08 2.59
CA LEU A 39 16.18 -2.87 3.48
C LEU A 39 16.91 -4.18 3.86
N THR A 40 16.18 -5.30 3.93
CA THR A 40 16.71 -6.58 4.42
C THR A 40 16.79 -7.66 3.36
N GLY A 41 16.00 -7.55 2.30
CA GLY A 41 16.12 -8.41 1.14
C GLY A 41 17.13 -7.80 0.17
N GLY A 42 17.98 -8.64 -0.44
CA GLY A 42 18.93 -8.21 -1.48
C GLY A 42 18.29 -7.51 -2.70
N PHE A 43 16.97 -7.36 -2.73
CA PHE A 43 16.25 -6.53 -3.68
C PHE A 43 16.64 -5.05 -3.63
N GLY A 44 16.81 -4.45 -2.45
CA GLY A 44 17.22 -3.05 -2.35
C GLY A 44 18.65 -2.82 -2.86
N ASP A 45 19.54 -3.76 -2.54
CA ASP A 45 20.90 -3.80 -3.05
C ASP A 45 20.93 -3.92 -4.58
N GLN A 46 20.15 -4.83 -5.15
CA GLN A 46 20.01 -5.00 -6.60
C GLN A 46 19.44 -3.76 -7.30
N LEU A 47 18.49 -3.06 -6.66
CA LEU A 47 17.93 -1.79 -7.15
C LEU A 47 18.99 -0.69 -7.16
N LEU A 48 19.79 -0.57 -6.09
CA LEU A 48 20.89 0.38 -6.02
C LEU A 48 21.92 0.10 -7.10
N HIS A 49 22.37 -1.14 -7.23
CA HIS A 49 23.30 -1.56 -8.26
C HIS A 49 22.78 -1.23 -9.66
N THR A 50 21.50 -1.54 -9.95
CA THR A 50 20.90 -1.21 -11.25
C THR A 50 20.89 0.29 -11.51
N LEU A 51 20.55 1.11 -10.51
CA LEU A 51 20.53 2.57 -10.66
C LEU A 51 21.95 3.09 -10.93
N PHE A 52 22.92 2.67 -10.13
CA PHE A 52 24.30 3.11 -10.26
C PHE A 52 24.92 2.65 -11.57
N ASP A 53 24.71 1.40 -11.99
CA ASP A 53 25.15 0.90 -13.29
C ASP A 53 24.56 1.74 -14.43
N HIS A 54 23.27 2.10 -14.33
CA HIS A 54 22.62 2.94 -15.33
C HIS A 54 23.22 4.36 -15.37
N VAL A 55 23.45 4.98 -14.21
CA VAL A 55 24.04 6.32 -14.13
C VAL A 55 25.50 6.32 -14.60
N LEU A 56 26.30 5.34 -14.19
CA LEU A 56 27.70 5.22 -14.60
C LEU A 56 27.83 4.96 -16.11
N SER A 57 26.92 4.16 -16.67
CA SER A 57 26.81 3.96 -18.12
C SER A 57 26.47 5.26 -18.85
N LEU A 58 25.53 6.06 -18.33
CA LEU A 58 25.21 7.38 -18.90
C LEU A 58 26.39 8.38 -18.81
N LEU A 59 27.23 8.28 -17.79
CA LEU A 59 28.46 9.06 -17.67
C LEU A 59 29.64 8.52 -18.50
N GLY A 60 29.51 7.35 -19.14
CA GLY A 60 30.53 6.78 -20.03
C GLY A 60 31.73 6.15 -19.30
N ILE A 61 31.56 5.83 -18.02
CA ILE A 61 32.59 5.24 -17.13
C ILE A 61 32.21 3.83 -16.65
N GLY A 62 31.04 3.33 -17.05
CA GLY A 62 30.54 1.97 -16.79
C GLY A 62 30.45 1.13 -18.05
#